data_AF-A0A453QXC4-F1
#
_entry.id   AF-A0A453QXC4-F1
#
_cell.length_a   1.000
_cell.length_b   1.000
_cell.length_c   1.000
_cell.angle_alpha   90.00
_cell.angle_beta   90.00
_cell.angle_gamma   90.00
#
_symmetry.space_group_name_H-M   'P 1'
#
loop_
_entity.id
_entity.type
_entity.pdbx_description
1 polymer ?
#
loop_
_entity_poly.entity_id
_entity_poly.type
_entity_poly.pdbx_seq_one_letter_code
_entity_poly.pdbx_strand_id
1 'polypeptide(L)'
;RVAFEGPVIGRRFYGCPVQENGVNCGVVEWVDGPWPTVLQRCLCKLWEMFHEQNFGRVQDKEKFEKELARLKSEHERELAKLRTENGKLCIEYTKLVDDVSKMFDWQDGRVDKQVYQKQVEEEELEKKKKELEEKAMLEV
;
A
#
# COMPACT_ATOMS: atom_id res chain seq x y z
N ARG A 1 -11.40 -0.75 -50.30
CA ARG A 1 -11.14 -0.16 -48.97
C ARG A 1 -11.74 1.25 -48.93
N VAL A 2 -11.92 1.84 -47.75
CA VAL A 2 -12.42 3.21 -47.56
C VAL A 2 -11.36 4.01 -46.82
N ALA A 3 -11.10 5.24 -47.23
CA ALA A 3 -10.16 6.12 -46.56
C ALA A 3 -10.80 6.81 -45.36
N PHE A 4 -10.03 7.00 -44.30
CA PHE A 4 -10.49 7.59 -43.04
C PHE A 4 -9.76 8.87 -42.64
N GLU A 5 -8.92 9.41 -43.53
CA GLU A 5 -8.00 10.50 -43.20
C GLU A 5 -8.26 11.75 -44.06
N GLY A 6 -8.26 12.91 -43.42
CA GLY A 6 -8.23 14.22 -44.08
C GLY A 6 -9.33 14.42 -45.14
N PRO A 7 -9.01 15.07 -46.28
CA PRO A 7 -10.00 15.40 -47.31
C PRO A 7 -10.48 14.20 -48.12
N VAL A 8 -9.93 13.01 -47.91
CA VAL A 8 -10.34 11.79 -48.62
C VAL A 8 -11.21 10.86 -47.78
N ILE A 9 -11.54 11.26 -46.55
CA ILE A 9 -12.41 10.48 -45.67
C ILE A 9 -13.72 10.09 -46.38
N GLY A 10 -14.10 8.83 -46.22
CA GLY A 10 -15.28 8.23 -46.85
C GLY A 10 -15.11 7.80 -48.31
N ARG A 11 -14.02 8.17 -49.00
CA ARG A 11 -13.78 7.75 -50.40
C ARG A 11 -13.28 6.32 -50.46
N ARG A 12 -13.80 5.57 -51.44
CA ARG A 12 -13.38 4.20 -51.73
C ARG A 12 -12.18 4.16 -52.66
N PHE A 13 -11.29 3.21 -52.39
CA PHE A 13 -10.14 2.91 -53.21
C PHE A 13 -9.86 1.40 -53.28
N TYR A 14 -9.31 0.96 -54.40
CA TYR A 14 -8.61 -0.29 -54.52
C TYR A 14 -7.16 -0.09 -54.08
N GLY A 15 -6.64 -1.03 -53.31
CA GLY A 15 -5.24 -1.03 -52.91
C GLY A 15 -4.78 -2.47 -52.84
N CYS A 16 -3.51 -2.69 -53.13
CA CYS A 16 -2.92 -4.01 -53.02
C CYS A 16 -3.07 -4.53 -51.58
N PRO A 17 -3.41 -5.82 -51.38
CA PRO A 17 -3.35 -6.41 -50.06
C PRO A 17 -1.96 -6.22 -49.45
N VAL A 18 -1.92 -5.96 -48.14
CA VAL A 18 -0.65 -5.89 -47.43
C VAL A 18 -0.11 -7.32 -47.40
N GLN A 19 1.12 -7.51 -47.86
CA GLN A 19 1.75 -8.83 -47.87
C GLN A 19 2.04 -9.30 -46.44
N GLU A 20 2.27 -10.60 -46.23
CA GLU A 20 2.48 -11.18 -44.89
C GLU A 20 3.69 -10.58 -44.13
N ASN A 21 4.65 -10.02 -44.86
CA ASN A 21 5.80 -9.29 -44.31
C ASN A 21 5.50 -7.82 -43.94
N GLY A 22 4.25 -7.39 -44.03
CA GLY A 22 3.84 -6.00 -43.73
C GLY A 22 4.13 -4.99 -44.85
N VAL A 23 4.68 -5.42 -45.98
CA VAL A 23 5.01 -4.51 -47.10
C VAL A 23 3.77 -4.25 -47.94
N ASN A 24 3.44 -2.96 -48.11
CA ASN A 24 2.42 -2.50 -49.04
C ASN A 24 3.12 -1.97 -50.30
N CYS A 25 2.70 -2.43 -51.49
CA CYS A 25 3.29 -1.97 -52.75
C CYS A 25 2.98 -0.50 -53.10
N GLY A 26 2.17 0.20 -52.29
CA GLY A 26 1.88 1.63 -52.43
C GLY A 26 0.89 1.98 -53.54
N VAL A 27 0.50 1.01 -54.38
CA VAL A 27 -0.48 1.21 -55.45
C VAL A 27 -1.87 1.41 -54.86
N VAL A 28 -2.45 2.57 -55.14
CA VAL A 28 -3.80 2.97 -54.76
C VAL A 28 -4.52 3.52 -55.98
N GLU A 29 -5.71 3.00 -56.25
CA GLU A 29 -6.59 3.49 -57.29
C GLU A 29 -7.93 3.90 -56.68
N TRP A 30 -8.36 5.13 -56.92
CA TRP A 30 -9.60 5.67 -56.36
C TRP A 30 -10.81 5.21 -57.16
N VAL A 31 -11.79 4.63 -56.48
CA VAL A 31 -13.08 4.24 -57.08
C VAL A 31 -13.97 5.46 -57.23
N ASP A 32 -14.01 6.29 -56.19
CA ASP A 32 -14.82 7.49 -56.17
C ASP A 32 -14.01 8.67 -56.72
N GLY A 33 -14.66 9.56 -57.47
CA GLY A 33 -14.07 10.83 -57.87
C GLY A 33 -13.68 11.70 -56.66
N PRO A 34 -12.86 12.74 -56.86
CA PRO A 34 -12.56 13.68 -55.79
C PRO A 34 -13.84 14.33 -55.27
N TRP A 35 -13.90 14.57 -53.96
CA TRP A 35 -15.01 15.34 -53.40
C TRP A 35 -15.05 16.74 -54.04
N PRO A 36 -16.22 17.37 -54.16
CA PRO A 36 -16.30 18.77 -54.55
C PRO A 36 -15.42 19.63 -53.64
N THR A 37 -14.82 20.70 -54.19
CA THR A 37 -13.86 21.56 -53.48
C THR A 37 -14.40 22.07 -52.13
N VAL A 38 -15.70 22.40 -52.08
CA VAL A 38 -16.35 22.84 -50.83
C VAL A 38 -16.32 21.74 -49.77
N LEU A 39 -16.66 20.50 -50.15
CA LEU A 39 -16.64 19.36 -49.25
C LEU A 39 -15.21 19.02 -48.81
N GLN A 40 -14.22 19.06 -49.71
CA GLN A 40 -12.82 18.85 -49.32
C GLN A 40 -12.37 19.85 -48.25
N ARG A 41 -12.71 21.14 -48.40
CA ARG A 41 -12.40 22.18 -47.40
C ARG A 41 -13.08 21.90 -46.06
N CYS A 42 -14.36 21.53 -46.07
CA CYS A 42 -15.09 21.15 -44.86
C CYS A 42 -14.44 19.96 -44.16
N LEU A 43 -14.08 18.91 -44.91
CA LEU A 43 -13.44 17.72 -44.37
C LEU A 43 -12.04 18.01 -43.82
N CYS A 44 -11.23 18.82 -44.50
CA CYS A 44 -9.96 19.30 -43.95
C CYS A 44 -10.18 20.01 -42.61
N LYS A 45 -11.17 20.92 -42.53
CA LYS A 45 -11.40 21.67 -41.30
C LYS A 45 -11.87 20.79 -40.15
N LEU A 46 -12.78 19.84 -40.42
CA LEU A 46 -13.22 18.86 -39.43
C LEU A 46 -12.07 17.97 -38.95
N TRP A 47 -11.18 17.58 -39.85
CA TRP A 47 -10.01 16.77 -39.55
C TRP A 47 -9.00 17.52 -38.67
N GLU A 48 -8.73 18.80 -38.98
CA GLU A 48 -7.92 19.69 -38.13
C GLU A 48 -8.51 19.81 -36.71
N MET A 49 -9.82 20.09 -36.60
CA MET A 49 -10.50 20.20 -35.31
C MET A 49 -10.43 18.89 -34.52
N PHE A 50 -10.58 17.74 -35.18
CA PHE A 50 -10.43 16.43 -34.55
C PHE A 50 -9.01 16.23 -34.02
N HIS A 51 -7.98 16.58 -34.80
CA HIS A 51 -6.59 16.49 -34.35
C HIS A 51 -6.28 17.43 -33.18
N GLU A 52 -6.73 18.69 -33.24
CA GLU A 52 -6.55 19.66 -32.15
C GLU A 52 -7.21 19.20 -30.84
N GLN A 53 -8.47 18.74 -30.91
CA GLN A 53 -9.17 18.23 -29.72
C GLN A 53 -8.51 16.97 -29.15
N ASN A 54 -8.08 16.04 -30.01
CA ASN A 54 -7.38 14.85 -29.53
C ASN A 54 -6.00 15.18 -28.97
N PHE A 55 -5.28 16.15 -29.54
CA PHE A 55 -4.01 16.61 -29.00
C PHE A 55 -4.18 17.22 -27.61
N GLY A 56 -5.20 18.06 -27.41
CA GLY A 56 -5.56 18.58 -26.08
C GLY A 56 -5.88 17.45 -25.09
N ARG A 57 -6.68 16.44 -25.49
CA ARG A 57 -6.96 15.26 -24.66
C ARG A 57 -5.72 14.44 -24.31
N VAL A 58 -4.79 14.27 -25.25
CA VAL A 58 -3.52 13.56 -25.01
C VAL A 58 -2.64 14.33 -24.04
N GLN A 59 -2.53 15.66 -24.18
CA GLN A 59 -1.79 16.50 -23.26
C GLN A 59 -2.40 16.49 -21.84
N ASP A 60 -3.73 16.58 -21.74
CA ASP A 60 -4.42 16.49 -20.46
C ASP A 60 -4.22 15.14 -19.82
N LYS A 61 -4.36 14.05 -20.59
CA LYS A 61 -4.06 12.68 -20.13
C LYS A 61 -2.62 12.58 -19.60
N GLU A 62 -1.63 13.07 -20.34
CA GLU A 62 -0.22 13.05 -19.93
C GLU A 62 0.00 13.83 -18.62
N LYS A 63 -0.63 15.01 -18.47
CA LYS A 63 -0.57 15.79 -17.23
C LYS A 63 -1.20 15.02 -16.06
N PHE A 64 -2.38 14.43 -16.26
CA PHE A 64 -3.04 13.62 -15.24
C PHE A 64 -2.20 12.41 -14.83
N GLU A 65 -1.59 11.71 -15.79
CA GLU A 65 -0.71 10.57 -15.52
C GLU A 65 0.52 10.97 -14.72
N LYS A 66 1.15 12.12 -15.04
CA LYS A 66 2.26 12.68 -14.26
C LYS A 66 1.84 13.01 -12.83
N GLU A 67 0.70 13.66 -12.66
CA GLU A 67 0.20 14.03 -11.33
C GLU A 67 -0.17 12.79 -10.49
N LEU A 68 -0.79 11.78 -11.12
CA LEU A 68 -1.05 10.49 -10.49
C LEU A 68 0.24 9.78 -10.04
N ALA A 69 1.29 9.82 -10.87
CA ALA A 69 2.59 9.25 -10.50
C ALA A 69 3.22 9.99 -9.31
N ARG A 70 3.14 11.33 -9.30
CA ARG A 70 3.61 12.17 -8.18
C ARG A 70 2.89 11.80 -6.88
N LEU A 71 1.55 11.74 -6.90
CA LEU A 71 0.73 11.40 -5.75
C LEU A 71 0.99 9.98 -5.23
N LYS A 72 1.18 9.00 -6.13
CA LYS A 72 1.53 7.63 -5.74
C LYS A 72 2.87 7.59 -5.00
N SER A 73 3.89 8.26 -5.52
CA SER A 73 5.21 8.32 -4.88
C SER A 73 5.15 9.02 -3.51
N GLU A 74 4.37 10.08 -3.40
CA GLU A 74 4.14 10.79 -2.13
C GLU A 74 3.44 9.88 -1.10
N HIS A 75 2.39 9.18 -1.52
CA HIS A 75 1.65 8.23 -0.68
C HIS A 75 2.54 7.07 -0.18
N GLU A 76 3.36 6.49 -1.06
CA GLU A 76 4.30 5.42 -0.69
C GLU A 76 5.34 5.90 0.33
N ARG A 77 5.83 7.13 0.18
CA ARG A 77 6.78 7.74 1.13
C ARG A 77 6.14 7.92 2.50
N GLU A 78 4.89 8.38 2.55
CA GLU A 78 4.17 8.56 3.80
C GLU A 78 3.87 7.22 4.49
N LEU A 79 3.47 6.20 3.73
CA LEU A 79 3.31 4.85 4.24
C LEU A 79 4.62 4.28 4.82
N ALA A 80 5.77 4.57 4.21
CA ALA A 80 7.06 4.12 4.73
C ALA A 80 7.42 4.78 6.06
N LYS A 81 7.12 6.08 6.22
CA LYS A 81 7.29 6.78 7.51
C LYS A 81 6.40 6.18 8.59
N LEU A 82 5.10 6.02 8.30
CA LEU A 82 4.14 5.45 9.24
C LEU A 82 4.52 4.03 9.66
N ARG A 83 5.00 3.19 8.72
CA ARG A 83 5.52 1.85 9.05
C ARG A 83 6.72 1.92 9.98
N THR A 84 7.62 2.86 9.76
CA THR A 84 8.81 3.05 10.60
C THR A 84 8.44 3.51 12.01
N GLU A 85 7.54 4.48 12.13
CA GLU A 85 7.04 4.97 13.43
C GLU A 85 6.28 3.88 14.18
N ASN A 86 5.42 3.12 13.49
CA ASN A 86 4.70 2.01 14.10
C ASN A 86 5.66 0.90 14.58
N GLY A 87 6.73 0.65 13.83
CA GLY A 87 7.81 -0.26 14.26
C GLY A 87 8.52 0.21 15.53
N LYS A 88 8.84 1.51 15.63
CA LYS A 88 9.43 2.10 16.85
C LYS A 88 8.48 1.96 18.04
N LEU A 89 7.20 2.30 17.85
CA LEU A 89 6.18 2.16 18.88
C LEU A 89 6.01 0.72 19.34
N CYS A 90 6.05 -0.26 18.44
CA CYS A 90 6.03 -1.68 18.81
C CYS A 90 7.21 -2.06 19.70
N ILE A 91 8.42 -1.58 19.39
CA ILE A 91 9.62 -1.86 20.19
C ILE A 91 9.49 -1.22 21.59
N GLU A 92 9.09 0.05 21.65
CA GLU A 92 8.89 0.77 22.92
C GLU A 92 7.80 0.13 23.78
N TYR A 93 6.67 -0.25 23.17
CA TYR A 93 5.58 -0.93 23.84
C TYR A 93 6.03 -2.29 24.38
N THR A 94 6.74 -3.09 23.58
CA THR A 94 7.24 -4.40 24.02
C THR A 94 8.18 -4.25 25.21
N LYS A 95 9.11 -3.28 25.16
CA LYS A 95 10.01 -2.99 26.27
C LYS A 95 9.26 -2.59 27.53
N LEU A 96 8.25 -1.71 27.40
CA LEU A 96 7.44 -1.30 28.54
C LEU A 96 6.70 -2.48 29.17
N VAL A 97 6.13 -3.37 28.35
CA VAL A 97 5.47 -4.59 28.83
C VAL A 97 6.46 -5.50 29.56
N ASP A 98 7.66 -5.70 29.01
CA ASP A 98 8.71 -6.50 29.66
C ASP A 98 9.16 -5.89 30.99
N ASP A 99 9.37 -4.56 31.04
CA ASP A 99 9.80 -3.85 32.24
C ASP A 99 8.72 -3.90 33.32
N VAL A 100 7.44 -3.76 32.93
CA VAL A 100 6.30 -3.91 33.86
C VAL A 100 6.18 -5.34 34.37
N SER A 101 6.32 -6.34 33.52
CA SER A 101 6.24 -7.76 33.92
C SER A 101 7.32 -8.10 34.95
N LYS A 102 8.57 -7.65 34.72
CA LYS A 102 9.68 -7.85 35.68
C LYS A 102 9.42 -7.17 37.03
N MET A 103 8.74 -6.02 37.05
CA MET A 103 8.41 -5.34 38.31
C MET A 103 7.42 -6.16 39.14
N PHE A 104 6.41 -6.78 38.49
CA PHE A 104 5.47 -7.66 39.16
C PHE A 104 6.15 -8.94 39.67
N ASP A 105 6.95 -9.61 38.82
CA ASP A 105 7.69 -10.82 39.23
C ASP A 105 8.62 -10.54 40.43
N TRP A 106 9.28 -9.38 40.45
CA TRP A 106 10.13 -8.97 41.56
C TRP A 106 9.35 -8.71 42.85
N GLN A 107 8.15 -8.14 42.74
CA GLN A 107 7.26 -7.93 43.88
C GLN A 107 6.78 -9.25 44.46
N ASP A 108 6.31 -10.17 43.61
CA ASP A 108 5.81 -11.49 44.02
C ASP A 108 6.91 -12.31 44.70
N GLY A 109 8.12 -12.36 44.11
CA GLY A 109 9.25 -13.06 44.72
C GLY A 109 9.69 -12.48 46.07
N ARG A 110 9.48 -11.17 46.31
CA ARG A 110 9.70 -10.54 47.62
C ARG A 110 8.66 -10.97 48.65
N VAL A 111 7.39 -11.03 48.24
CA VAL A 111 6.28 -11.45 49.09
C VAL A 111 6.45 -12.91 49.47
N ASP A 112 6.74 -13.79 48.51
CA ASP A 112 6.99 -15.22 48.76
C ASP A 112 8.07 -15.45 49.81
N LYS A 113 9.18 -14.70 49.72
CA LYS A 113 10.27 -14.78 50.69
C LYS A 113 9.85 -14.35 52.10
N GLN A 114 9.05 -13.28 52.21
CA GLN A 114 8.53 -12.82 53.51
C GLN A 114 7.53 -13.82 54.11
N VAL A 115 6.68 -14.42 53.28
CA VAL A 115 5.71 -15.44 53.71
C VAL A 115 6.46 -16.67 54.21
N TYR A 116 7.45 -17.17 53.47
CA TYR A 116 8.25 -18.32 53.88
C TYR A 116 8.96 -18.07 55.22
N GLN A 117 9.56 -16.89 55.38
CA GLN A 117 10.30 -16.54 56.60
C GLN A 117 9.39 -16.47 57.83
N LYS A 118 8.18 -15.91 57.68
CA LYS A 118 7.16 -15.94 58.75
C LYS A 118 6.69 -17.35 59.10
N GLN A 119 6.47 -18.21 58.10
CA GLN A 119 6.08 -19.60 58.34
C GLN A 119 7.12 -20.35 59.17
N VAL A 120 8.41 -20.16 58.86
CA VAL A 120 9.51 -20.76 59.63
C VAL A 120 9.54 -20.23 61.06
N GLU A 121 9.41 -18.92 61.26
CA GLU A 121 9.38 -18.30 62.60
C GLU A 121 8.19 -18.80 63.43
N GLU A 122 7.02 -18.97 62.82
CA GLU A 122 5.81 -19.48 63.45
C GLU A 122 5.96 -20.95 63.88
N GLU A 123 6.52 -21.81 63.02
CA GLU A 123 6.81 -23.21 63.35
C GLU A 123 7.81 -23.34 64.52
N GLU A 124 8.84 -22.50 64.58
CA GLU A 124 9.80 -22.49 65.70
C GLU A 124 9.14 -22.04 67.01
N LEU A 125 8.28 -21.03 66.96
CA LEU A 125 7.52 -20.56 68.11
C LEU A 125 6.56 -21.63 68.63
N GLU A 126 5.86 -22.33 67.74
CA GLU A 126 4.96 -23.43 68.06
C GLU A 126 5.71 -24.58 68.77
N LYS A 127 6.92 -24.93 68.29
CA LYS A 127 7.79 -25.92 68.95
C LYS A 127 8.21 -25.48 70.35
N LYS A 128 8.74 -24.26 70.50
CA LYS A 128 9.16 -23.72 71.80
C LYS A 128 8.02 -23.67 72.80
N LYS A 129 6.81 -23.32 72.33
CA LYS A 129 5.60 -23.33 73.15
C LYS A 129 5.32 -24.73 73.69
N LYS A 130 5.32 -25.75 72.84
CA LYS A 130 5.11 -27.16 73.27
C LYS A 130 6.17 -27.63 74.26
N GLU A 131 7.44 -27.32 74.03
CA GLU A 131 8.53 -27.67 74.95
C GLU A 131 8.37 -27.02 76.33
N LEU A 132 7.92 -25.76 76.37
CA LEU A 132 7.63 -25.05 77.62
C LEU A 132 6.41 -25.64 78.33
N GLU A 133 5.35 -26.00 77.60
CA GLU A 133 4.17 -26.67 78.15
C GLU A 133 4.51 -28.04 78.73
N GLU A 134 5.35 -28.84 78.06
CA GLU A 134 5.84 -30.13 78.58
C GLU A 134 6.69 -29.96 79.83
N LYS A 135 7.62 -28.98 79.85
CA LYS A 135 8.39 -28.67 81.05
C LYS A 135 7.51 -28.25 82.22
N ALA A 136 6.52 -27.39 81.97
CA ALA A 136 5.60 -26.94 83.00
C ALA A 136 4.74 -28.07 83.59
N MET A 137 4.39 -29.10 82.80
CA MET A 137 3.68 -30.28 83.30
C MET A 137 4.54 -31.21 84.17
N LEU A 138 5.87 -31.20 84.00
CA LEU A 138 6.80 -32.04 84.77
C LEU A 138 7.22 -31.41 86.12
N GLU A 139 6.98 -30.11 86.30
CA GLU A 139 7.33 -29.36 87.52
C GLU A 139 6.16 -29.22 88.52
N VAL A 140 5.00 -29.84 88.23
CA VAL A 140 3.82 -29.96 89.12
C VAL A 140 3.74 -31.36 89.74
#